data_AF-A0A520FSM3-F1
#
_entry.id   AF-A0A520FSM3-F1
#
_cell.length_a   1.000
_cell.length_b   1.000
_cell.length_c   1.000
_cell.angle_alpha   90.00
_cell.angle_beta   90.00
_cell.angle_gamma   90.00
#
_symmetry.space_group_name_H-M   'P 1'
#
loop_
_entity.id
_entity.type
_entity.pdbx_description
1 polymer ?
#
loop_
_entity_poly.entity_id
_entity_poly.type
_entity_poly.pdbx_seq_one_letter_code
_entity_poly.pdbx_strand_id
1 'polypeptide(L)'
;MLNSLSDVASTPGDITARNVVLTRADEMAARFKDAQGRLDDLQAGVNSQLGDAVRVINSLATRIASLNEQIARSQGNGQAPNDLLDQRDEALRQLNGQVQTTTVAADDGSVSVFIGSQALVLGNSAAQASLTTGDGGTRNLTLTRGGLATTVAGETLAGGAVAGLLRFQNSDLPEARDLLGRMALTITSTVNAQHRLGVDLDGNAGGDFFQPIALPNALAASGNTGSASIGASVSDASKLAASSYQLTFGAGGSLQVTRLSDGQLSNFAGPLPVQIDGLTLAIGSGTANAGDTFTLKPYADAAGQVSAALTSPRALAAASPVEARAATTNTGNVTVSALAPSAANANLTAPVTLSFTAAGTFDVSGTGTGNPTGVAYAAGQSISYNGWTLTLKGTPKPGDTITVQAMTAGHSNLNAGNATALLGLRDAAVFDGAPMSDGYASLMAQVGVRSQSAQYAAGISESIATNLETSRTSVSGVNLDEEAAKLLQYQQAYQASAKMIQIAQNIFDTLLQGM
;
A
#
# COMPACT_ATOMS: atom_id res chain seq x y z
N MET A 1 -19.64 -7.88 -10.49
CA MET A 1 -19.60 -7.61 -11.95
C MET A 1 -19.63 -8.89 -12.77
N LEU A 2 -18.56 -9.71 -12.82
CA LEU A 2 -18.45 -10.82 -13.78
C LEU A 2 -19.66 -11.79 -13.82
N ASN A 3 -20.30 -12.08 -12.69
CA ASN A 3 -21.50 -12.94 -12.66
C ASN A 3 -22.67 -12.42 -13.53
N SER A 4 -22.79 -11.10 -13.78
CA SER A 4 -23.85 -10.57 -14.65
C SER A 4 -23.64 -10.91 -16.13
N LEU A 5 -22.46 -11.40 -16.52
CA LEU A 5 -22.23 -11.93 -17.86
C LEU A 5 -22.93 -13.28 -18.09
N SER A 6 -23.39 -13.97 -17.05
CA SER A 6 -24.13 -15.23 -17.19
C SER A 6 -25.37 -15.06 -18.05
N ASP A 7 -26.13 -13.99 -17.85
CA ASP A 7 -27.35 -13.71 -18.62
C ASP A 7 -26.98 -13.41 -20.08
N VAL A 8 -25.96 -12.58 -20.33
CA VAL A 8 -25.44 -12.32 -21.68
C VAL A 8 -24.90 -13.58 -22.36
N ALA A 9 -24.27 -14.48 -21.60
CA ALA A 9 -23.78 -15.76 -22.11
C ALA A 9 -24.94 -16.67 -22.57
N SER A 10 -26.11 -16.57 -21.92
CA SER A 10 -27.31 -17.32 -22.28
C SER A 10 -28.13 -16.69 -23.40
N THR A 11 -28.21 -15.35 -23.45
CA THR A 11 -28.99 -14.58 -24.41
C THR A 11 -28.17 -13.40 -24.98
N PRO A 12 -27.23 -13.64 -25.90
CA PRO A 12 -26.26 -12.63 -26.33
C PRO A 12 -26.90 -11.43 -27.02
N GLY A 13 -28.10 -11.55 -27.59
CA GLY A 13 -28.83 -10.45 -28.21
C GLY A 13 -29.57 -9.52 -27.23
N ASP A 14 -29.70 -9.87 -25.94
CA ASP A 14 -30.52 -9.12 -24.99
C ASP A 14 -29.83 -7.84 -24.50
N ILE A 15 -30.37 -6.68 -24.93
CA ILE A 15 -29.89 -5.35 -24.54
C ILE A 15 -30.06 -5.11 -23.03
N THR A 16 -31.07 -5.68 -22.39
CA THR A 16 -31.32 -5.52 -20.96
C THR A 16 -30.22 -6.20 -20.14
N ALA A 17 -29.91 -7.46 -20.47
CA ALA A 17 -28.82 -8.20 -19.83
C ALA A 17 -27.46 -7.49 -19.99
N ARG A 18 -27.19 -6.96 -21.19
CA ARG A 18 -25.98 -6.18 -21.48
C ARG A 18 -25.91 -4.89 -20.66
N ASN A 19 -27.02 -4.15 -20.54
CA ASN A 19 -27.07 -2.96 -19.71
C ASN A 19 -26.77 -3.26 -18.24
N VAL A 20 -27.25 -4.39 -17.71
CA VAL A 20 -26.92 -4.82 -16.34
C VAL A 20 -25.40 -5.00 -16.18
N VAL A 21 -24.71 -5.59 -17.16
CA VAL A 21 -23.23 -5.73 -17.13
C VAL A 21 -22.56 -4.37 -17.01
N LEU A 22 -22.97 -3.39 -17.81
CA LEU A 22 -22.42 -2.03 -17.78
C LEU A 22 -22.67 -1.37 -16.42
N THR A 23 -23.90 -1.42 -15.89
CA THR A 23 -24.21 -0.88 -14.55
C THR A 23 -23.35 -1.52 -13.46
N ARG A 24 -23.15 -2.85 -13.50
CA ARG A 24 -22.28 -3.55 -12.53
C ARG A 24 -20.80 -3.19 -12.68
N ALA A 25 -20.36 -2.81 -13.88
CA ALA A 25 -19.01 -2.32 -14.12
C ALA A 25 -18.83 -0.92 -13.52
N ASP A 26 -19.80 -0.03 -13.71
CA ASP A 26 -19.80 1.32 -13.13
C ASP A 26 -19.84 1.27 -11.59
N GLU A 27 -20.69 0.42 -11.01
CA GLU A 27 -20.73 0.20 -9.55
C GLU A 27 -19.38 -0.30 -9.01
N MET A 28 -18.71 -1.20 -9.73
CA MET A 28 -17.40 -1.70 -9.33
C MET A 28 -16.34 -0.59 -9.41
N ALA A 29 -16.33 0.18 -10.50
CA ALA A 29 -15.44 1.32 -10.68
C ALA A 29 -15.63 2.37 -9.58
N ALA A 30 -16.88 2.71 -9.23
CA ALA A 30 -17.19 3.61 -8.14
C ALA A 30 -16.63 3.12 -6.80
N ARG A 31 -16.76 1.83 -6.48
CA ARG A 31 -16.21 1.26 -5.23
C ARG A 31 -14.69 1.35 -5.14
N PHE A 32 -13.97 1.16 -6.25
CA PHE A 32 -12.51 1.35 -6.28
C PHE A 32 -12.13 2.81 -6.02
N LYS A 33 -12.82 3.75 -6.66
CA LYS A 33 -12.60 5.19 -6.46
C LYS A 33 -12.92 5.63 -5.03
N ASP A 34 -14.01 5.14 -4.46
CA ASP A 34 -14.38 5.44 -3.07
C ASP A 34 -13.34 4.87 -2.08
N ALA A 35 -12.84 3.66 -2.33
CA ALA A 35 -11.79 3.07 -1.50
C ALA A 35 -10.48 3.87 -1.60
N GLN A 36 -10.08 4.29 -2.81
CA GLN A 36 -8.94 5.18 -3.02
C GLN A 36 -9.13 6.51 -2.27
N GLY A 37 -10.28 7.17 -2.43
CA GLY A 37 -10.57 8.45 -1.79
C GLY A 37 -10.49 8.37 -0.26
N ARG A 38 -10.94 7.25 0.34
CA ARG A 38 -10.77 7.02 1.79
C ARG A 38 -9.29 6.92 2.20
N LEU A 39 -8.44 6.30 1.39
CA LEU A 39 -6.99 6.26 1.64
C LEU A 39 -6.36 7.65 1.47
N ASP A 40 -6.87 8.48 0.56
CA ASP A 40 -6.45 9.87 0.36
C ASP A 40 -6.82 10.73 1.58
N ASP A 41 -8.06 10.59 2.08
CA ASP A 41 -8.54 11.29 3.28
C ASP A 41 -7.73 10.90 4.52
N LEU A 42 -7.42 9.60 4.68
CA LEU A 42 -6.55 9.11 5.76
C LEU A 42 -5.15 9.75 5.67
N GLN A 43 -4.59 9.84 4.46
CA GLN A 43 -3.29 10.48 4.26
C GLN A 43 -3.30 11.96 4.64
N ALA A 44 -4.34 12.69 4.22
CA ALA A 44 -4.52 14.10 4.54
C ALA A 44 -4.66 14.31 6.05
N GLY A 45 -5.46 13.47 6.72
CA GLY A 45 -5.62 13.49 8.18
C GLY A 45 -4.31 13.26 8.92
N VAL A 46 -3.53 12.25 8.52
CA VAL A 46 -2.22 11.95 9.11
C VAL A 46 -1.22 13.08 8.88
N ASN A 47 -1.20 13.67 7.68
CA ASN A 47 -0.37 14.84 7.39
C ASN A 47 -0.72 16.04 8.28
N SER A 48 -2.01 16.26 8.56
CA SER A 48 -2.45 17.31 9.50
C SER A 48 -1.98 16.99 10.92
N GLN A 49 -2.19 15.76 11.40
CA GLN A 49 -1.77 15.32 12.73
C GLN A 49 -0.26 15.43 12.93
N LEU A 50 0.53 15.09 11.91
CA LEU A 50 1.99 15.28 11.93
C LEU A 50 2.35 16.77 12.07
N GLY A 51 1.68 17.64 11.32
CA GLY A 51 1.89 19.09 11.42
C GLY A 51 1.58 19.64 12.81
N ASP A 52 0.49 19.17 13.41
CA ASP A 52 0.05 19.55 14.75
C ASP A 52 1.05 19.08 15.82
N ALA A 53 1.48 17.81 15.74
CA ALA A 53 2.48 17.24 16.63
C ALA A 53 3.80 18.02 16.57
N VAL A 54 4.26 18.41 15.37
CA VAL A 54 5.47 19.24 15.21
C VAL A 54 5.31 20.63 15.83
N ARG A 55 4.13 21.24 15.74
CA ARG A 55 3.84 22.52 16.43
C ARG A 55 3.93 22.38 17.95
N VAL A 56 3.39 21.28 18.50
CA VAL A 56 3.49 20.97 19.94
C VAL A 56 4.95 20.74 20.35
N ILE A 57 5.73 19.98 19.59
CA ILE A 57 7.16 19.74 19.83
C ILE A 57 7.92 21.06 19.92
N ASN A 58 7.72 21.98 18.96
CA ASN A 58 8.40 23.28 18.95
C ASN A 58 8.03 24.14 20.16
N SER A 59 6.77 24.14 20.56
CA SER A 59 6.30 24.86 21.75
C SER A 59 6.94 24.32 23.03
N LEU A 60 6.94 22.99 23.21
CA LEU A 60 7.54 22.34 24.37
C LEU A 60 9.06 22.53 24.42
N ALA A 61 9.75 22.40 23.28
CA ALA A 61 11.18 22.63 23.19
C ALA A 61 11.56 24.06 23.61
N THR A 62 10.80 25.05 23.15
CA THR A 62 10.98 26.46 23.54
C THR A 62 10.73 26.67 25.03
N ARG A 63 9.69 26.03 25.59
CA ARG A 63 9.39 26.10 27.03
C ARG A 63 10.50 25.47 27.87
N ILE A 64 11.01 24.31 27.48
CA ILE A 64 12.13 23.63 28.18
C ILE A 64 13.38 24.50 28.15
N ALA A 65 13.71 25.10 27.00
CA ALA A 65 14.83 26.02 26.87
C ALA A 65 14.70 27.23 27.81
N SER A 66 13.52 27.82 27.93
CA SER A 66 13.25 28.92 28.88
C SER A 66 13.33 28.46 30.34
N LEU A 67 12.83 27.26 30.66
CA LEU A 67 12.92 26.70 32.02
C LEU A 67 14.38 26.40 32.40
N ASN A 68 15.18 25.87 31.47
CA ASN A 68 16.61 25.66 31.67
C ASN A 68 17.33 26.98 32.03
N GLU A 69 17.02 28.08 31.34
CA GLU A 69 17.58 29.39 31.66
C GLU A 69 17.20 29.87 33.07
N GLN A 70 15.94 29.70 33.46
CA GLN A 70 15.46 30.10 34.79
C GLN A 70 16.07 29.24 35.91
N ILE A 71 16.19 27.93 35.69
CA ILE A 71 16.80 26.98 36.63
C ILE A 71 18.28 27.31 36.82
N ALA A 72 19.03 27.50 35.73
CA ALA A 72 20.45 27.83 35.79
C ALA A 72 20.70 29.16 36.55
N ARG A 73 19.84 30.16 36.34
CA ARG A 73 19.90 31.43 37.10
C ARG A 73 19.57 31.25 38.58
N SER A 74 18.57 30.45 38.92
CA SER A 74 18.16 30.22 40.32
C SER A 74 19.22 29.44 41.11
N GLN A 75 19.78 28.38 40.50
CA GLN A 75 20.87 27.62 41.10
C GLN A 75 22.15 28.43 41.25
N GLY A 76 22.47 29.29 40.28
CA GLY A 76 23.58 30.25 40.39
C GLY A 76 23.44 31.22 41.56
N ASN A 77 22.20 31.47 42.02
CA ASN A 77 21.89 32.29 43.20
C ASN A 77 21.73 31.46 44.50
N GLY A 78 22.01 30.15 44.47
CA GLY A 78 21.92 29.25 45.63
C GLY A 78 20.50 28.88 46.07
N GLN A 79 19.48 29.15 45.25
CA GLN A 79 18.08 28.79 45.53
C GLN A 79 17.72 27.47 44.83
N ALA A 80 16.94 26.61 45.49
CA ALA A 80 16.44 25.37 44.90
C ALA A 80 15.15 25.65 44.09
N PRO A 81 15.14 25.53 42.75
CA PRO A 81 13.99 25.90 41.93
C PRO A 81 13.03 24.71 41.72
N ASN A 82 12.54 24.11 42.80
CA ASN A 82 11.75 22.87 42.74
C ASN A 82 10.54 22.97 41.80
N ASP A 83 9.76 24.05 41.88
CA ASP A 83 8.61 24.27 40.99
C ASP A 83 8.99 24.35 39.50
N LEU A 84 10.17 24.90 39.19
CA LEU A 84 10.66 24.97 37.80
C LEU A 84 11.15 23.62 37.31
N LEU A 85 11.75 22.81 38.19
CA LEU A 85 12.13 21.43 37.90
C LEU A 85 10.88 20.60 37.58
N ASP A 86 9.82 20.72 38.37
CA ASP A 86 8.55 20.02 38.14
C ASP A 86 7.91 20.43 36.80
N GLN A 87 7.90 21.74 36.49
CA GLN A 87 7.39 22.23 35.22
C GLN A 87 8.20 21.74 34.02
N ARG A 88 9.52 21.63 34.17
CA ARG A 88 10.41 21.11 33.12
C ARG A 88 10.16 19.62 32.92
N ASP A 89 10.07 18.86 34.00
CA ASP A 89 9.88 17.42 33.94
C ASP A 89 8.50 17.07 33.35
N GLU A 90 7.47 17.87 33.62
CA GLU A 90 6.18 17.77 32.93
C GLU A 90 6.27 18.11 31.44
N ALA A 91 6.97 19.20 31.08
CA ALA A 91 7.19 19.55 29.68
C ALA A 91 7.97 18.48 28.91
N LEU A 92 8.98 17.87 29.55
CA LEU A 92 9.75 16.74 29.01
C LEU A 92 8.87 15.52 28.81
N ARG A 93 7.99 15.21 29.77
CA ARG A 93 7.04 14.10 29.65
C ARG A 93 6.07 14.29 28.49
N GLN A 94 5.48 15.48 28.37
CA GLN A 94 4.59 15.82 27.26
C GLN A 94 5.32 15.74 25.91
N LEU A 95 6.58 16.19 25.87
CA LEU A 95 7.41 16.13 24.67
C LEU A 95 7.69 14.68 24.28
N ASN A 96 8.03 13.84 25.26
CA ASN A 96 8.30 12.42 25.06
C ASN A 96 7.08 11.65 24.52
N GLY A 97 5.85 12.12 24.82
CA GLY A 97 4.62 11.60 24.22
C GLY A 97 4.47 11.93 22.72
N GLN A 98 5.01 13.06 22.27
CA GLN A 98 4.98 13.46 20.86
C GLN A 98 6.10 12.80 20.06
N VAL A 99 7.30 12.75 20.62
CA VAL A 99 8.49 12.17 20.00
C VAL A 99 9.39 11.63 21.10
N GLN A 100 9.94 10.43 20.90
CA GLN A 100 10.87 9.86 21.87
C GLN A 100 12.09 10.77 22.04
N THR A 101 12.39 11.14 23.28
CA THR A 101 13.53 11.97 23.63
C THR A 101 14.46 11.32 24.63
N THR A 102 15.75 11.65 24.55
CA THR A 102 16.74 11.35 25.58
C THR A 102 17.28 12.64 26.17
N THR A 103 17.56 12.64 27.47
CA THR A 103 18.00 13.83 28.21
C THR A 103 19.38 13.65 28.82
N VAL A 104 20.20 14.70 28.82
CA VAL A 104 21.51 14.75 29.49
C VAL A 104 21.54 15.99 30.37
N ALA A 105 21.72 15.80 31.67
CA ALA A 105 21.84 16.90 32.64
C ALA A 105 23.24 17.55 32.57
N ALA A 106 23.31 18.84 32.84
CA ALA A 106 24.54 19.61 32.99
C ALA A 106 24.74 20.06 34.44
N ASP A 107 25.96 20.49 34.76
CA ASP A 107 26.35 20.90 36.12
C ASP A 107 25.61 22.16 36.62
N ASP A 108 25.09 22.98 35.70
CA ASP A 108 24.31 24.19 35.96
C ASP A 108 22.79 23.92 36.15
N GLY A 109 22.40 22.64 36.21
CA GLY A 109 21.01 22.21 36.37
C GLY A 109 20.18 22.25 35.09
N SER A 110 20.73 22.75 33.97
CA SER A 110 20.07 22.67 32.67
C SER A 110 20.08 21.24 32.11
N VAL A 111 19.17 20.95 31.19
CA VAL A 111 19.06 19.63 30.54
C VAL A 111 19.10 19.80 29.02
N SER A 112 20.01 19.06 28.39
CA SER A 112 20.06 18.89 26.94
C SER A 112 19.09 17.78 26.52
N VAL A 113 18.30 18.02 25.47
CA VAL A 113 17.26 17.10 24.99
C VAL A 113 17.56 16.72 23.54
N PHE A 114 17.54 15.43 23.24
CA PHE A 114 17.87 14.87 21.93
C PHE A 114 16.70 14.04 21.38
N ILE A 115 16.53 14.05 20.06
CA ILE A 115 15.68 13.15 19.28
C ILE A 115 16.62 12.28 18.44
N GLY A 116 16.69 10.98 18.75
CA GLY A 116 17.71 10.11 18.17
C GLY A 116 19.11 10.65 18.48
N SER A 117 19.91 10.94 17.45
CA SER A 117 21.24 11.55 17.59
C SER A 117 21.24 13.08 17.49
N GLN A 118 20.08 13.72 17.30
CA GLN A 118 19.99 15.14 16.98
C GLN A 118 19.51 15.95 18.18
N ALA A 119 20.23 17.02 18.52
CA ALA A 119 19.89 17.86 19.67
C ALA A 119 18.68 18.76 19.36
N LEU A 120 17.59 18.59 20.12
CA LEU A 120 16.43 19.48 20.07
C LEU A 120 16.63 20.69 20.99
N VAL A 121 17.05 20.48 22.23
CA VAL A 121 17.34 21.56 23.20
C VAL A 121 18.77 21.44 23.69
N LEU A 122 19.53 22.54 23.66
CA LEU A 122 20.83 22.66 24.32
C LEU A 122 20.84 23.91 25.18
N GLY A 123 21.00 23.75 26.49
CA GLY A 123 20.94 24.85 27.45
C GLY A 123 19.65 25.66 27.28
N ASN A 124 19.78 26.93 26.91
CA ASN A 124 18.66 27.87 26.71
C ASN A 124 18.20 28.01 25.24
N SER A 125 18.64 27.13 24.33
CA SER A 125 18.31 27.22 22.91
C SER A 125 17.59 25.96 22.41
N ALA A 126 16.47 26.18 21.71
CA ALA A 126 15.71 25.13 21.03
C ALA A 126 15.95 25.16 19.51
N ALA A 127 16.10 23.99 18.91
CA ALA A 127 16.05 23.80 17.46
C ALA A 127 14.59 23.81 16.98
N GLN A 128 14.39 24.13 15.70
CA GLN A 128 13.07 24.11 15.08
C GLN A 128 12.84 22.77 14.36
N ALA A 129 11.83 22.03 14.79
CA ALA A 129 11.33 20.86 14.08
C ALA A 129 10.41 21.26 12.92
N SER A 130 10.54 20.54 11.80
CA SER A 130 9.72 20.69 10.60
C SER A 130 9.52 19.35 9.90
N LEU A 131 8.51 19.27 9.04
CA LEU A 131 8.31 18.10 8.18
C LEU A 131 8.80 18.42 6.77
N THR A 132 9.68 17.58 6.24
CA THR A 132 10.16 17.66 4.86
C THR A 132 9.70 16.44 4.07
N THR A 133 9.79 16.52 2.75
CA THR A 133 9.56 15.39 1.86
C THR A 133 10.91 14.92 1.35
N GLY A 134 11.27 13.67 1.62
CA GLY A 134 12.47 13.02 1.11
C GLY A 134 12.23 12.33 -0.22
N ASP A 135 13.27 11.61 -0.67
CA ASP A 135 13.22 10.82 -1.89
C ASP A 135 12.09 9.78 -1.84
N GLY A 136 11.53 9.47 -3.01
CA GLY A 136 10.37 8.60 -3.12
C GLY A 136 9.10 9.16 -2.48
N GLY A 137 9.06 10.45 -2.13
CA GLY A 137 7.88 11.09 -1.53
C GLY A 137 7.63 10.71 -0.07
N THR A 138 8.67 10.23 0.63
CA THR A 138 8.60 9.90 2.07
C THR A 138 8.52 11.18 2.91
N ARG A 139 7.78 11.15 4.02
CA ARG A 139 7.75 12.27 4.98
C ARG A 139 8.82 12.07 6.04
N ASN A 140 9.59 13.12 6.33
CA ASN A 140 10.70 13.08 7.28
C ASN A 140 10.58 14.20 8.32
N LEU A 141 11.02 13.92 9.55
CA LEU A 141 11.22 14.94 10.58
C LEU A 141 12.60 15.58 10.40
N THR A 142 12.66 16.90 10.29
CA THR A 142 13.91 17.66 10.14
C THR A 142 14.05 18.67 11.25
N LEU A 143 15.23 18.73 11.88
CA LEU A 143 15.58 19.73 12.89
C LEU A 143 16.51 20.78 12.27
N THR A 144 16.17 22.05 12.47
CA THR A 144 16.96 23.19 12.01
C THR A 144 17.52 23.97 13.18
N ARG A 145 18.84 24.17 13.19
CA ARG A 145 19.52 25.00 14.20
C ARG A 145 20.64 25.81 13.54
N GLY A 146 20.67 27.11 13.80
CA GLY A 146 21.70 28.00 13.24
C GLY A 146 21.75 28.01 11.71
N GLY A 147 20.62 27.76 11.04
CA GLY A 147 20.53 27.63 9.59
C GLY A 147 20.90 26.26 9.02
N LEU A 148 21.41 25.33 9.84
CA LEU A 148 21.71 23.97 9.43
C LEU A 148 20.49 23.06 9.68
N ALA A 149 19.98 22.45 8.61
CA ALA A 149 18.87 21.49 8.65
C ALA A 149 19.41 20.06 8.62
N THR A 150 19.01 19.24 9.60
CA THR A 150 19.40 17.83 9.69
C THR A 150 18.15 16.96 9.75
N THR A 151 18.04 16.00 8.84
CA THR A 151 16.94 15.02 8.85
C THR A 151 17.18 14.00 9.95
N VAL A 152 16.17 13.74 10.76
CA VAL A 152 16.19 12.66 11.73
C VAL A 152 15.92 11.36 10.99
N ALA A 153 16.85 10.41 11.06
CA ALA A 153 16.69 9.12 10.41
C ALA A 153 15.48 8.37 10.99
N GLY A 154 14.60 7.86 10.13
CA GLY A 154 13.37 7.18 10.54
C GLY A 154 13.61 6.02 11.51
N GLU A 155 14.73 5.28 11.34
CA GLU A 155 15.13 4.18 12.23
C GLU A 155 15.44 4.62 13.66
N THR A 156 15.84 5.88 13.85
CA THR A 156 16.13 6.45 15.18
C THR A 156 14.88 6.98 15.88
N LEU A 157 13.75 7.08 15.15
CA LEU A 157 12.45 7.47 15.69
C LEU A 157 11.71 6.22 16.19
N ALA A 158 12.10 5.73 17.36
CA ALA A 158 11.55 4.49 17.92
C ALA A 158 10.21 4.68 18.68
N GLY A 159 9.79 5.91 18.97
CA GLY A 159 8.58 6.15 19.77
C GLY A 159 8.00 7.57 19.70
N GLY A 160 6.81 7.72 20.28
CA GLY A 160 6.01 8.95 20.24
C GLY A 160 5.03 9.00 19.07
N ALA A 161 4.06 9.91 19.15
CA ALA A 161 3.02 10.09 18.13
C ALA A 161 3.59 10.32 16.72
N VAL A 162 4.65 11.12 16.58
CA VAL A 162 5.27 11.42 15.28
C VAL A 162 5.85 10.17 14.63
N ALA A 163 6.52 9.30 15.39
CA ALA A 163 7.08 8.06 14.86
C ALA A 163 5.98 7.13 14.31
N GLY A 164 4.88 6.96 15.06
CA GLY A 164 3.74 6.16 14.64
C GLY A 164 3.06 6.72 13.38
N LEU A 165 2.84 8.03 13.34
CA LEU A 165 2.23 8.69 12.18
C LEU A 165 3.14 8.62 10.94
N LEU A 166 4.45 8.80 11.08
CA LEU A 166 5.41 8.65 9.99
C LEU A 166 5.47 7.21 9.47
N ARG A 167 5.46 6.21 10.37
CA ARG A 167 5.39 4.79 9.97
C ARG A 167 4.13 4.51 9.16
N PHE A 168 2.97 4.95 9.64
CA PHE A 168 1.72 4.77 8.92
C PHE A 168 1.75 5.47 7.54
N GLN A 169 2.19 6.72 7.50
CA GLN A 169 2.30 7.53 6.28
C GLN A 169 3.26 6.94 5.24
N ASN A 170 4.40 6.41 5.68
CA ASN A 170 5.50 6.00 4.80
C ASN A 170 5.53 4.50 4.49
N SER A 171 4.84 3.66 5.27
CA SER A 171 4.85 2.20 5.10
C SER A 171 3.45 1.62 5.01
N ASP A 172 2.64 1.73 6.06
CA ASP A 172 1.37 0.99 6.12
C ASP A 172 0.34 1.50 5.08
N LEU A 173 0.26 2.82 4.87
CA LEU A 173 -0.64 3.41 3.90
C LEU A 173 -0.22 3.17 2.44
N PRO A 174 1.06 3.36 2.03
CA PRO A 174 1.53 2.98 0.71
C PRO A 174 1.27 1.51 0.38
N GLU A 175 1.46 0.60 1.33
CA GLU A 175 1.19 -0.82 1.11
C GLU A 175 -0.30 -1.11 0.87
N ALA A 176 -1.19 -0.48 1.64
CA ALA A 176 -2.63 -0.60 1.41
C ALA A 176 -3.02 -0.09 0.01
N ARG A 177 -2.38 0.99 -0.47
CA ARG A 177 -2.55 1.49 -1.84
C ARG A 177 -2.00 0.52 -2.87
N ASP A 178 -0.83 -0.06 -2.62
CA ASP A 178 -0.20 -1.02 -3.52
C ASP A 178 -1.08 -2.27 -3.71
N LEU A 179 -1.68 -2.78 -2.63
CA LEU A 179 -2.62 -3.89 -2.69
C LEU A 179 -3.90 -3.53 -3.46
N LEU A 180 -4.54 -2.40 -3.13
CA LEU A 180 -5.78 -1.96 -3.78
C LEU A 180 -5.55 -1.65 -5.26
N GLY A 181 -4.47 -0.94 -5.58
CA GLY A 181 -4.10 -0.55 -6.93
C GLY A 181 -3.67 -1.74 -7.80
N ARG A 182 -2.94 -2.72 -7.24
CA ARG A 182 -2.66 -3.99 -7.93
C ARG A 182 -3.97 -4.68 -8.33
N MET A 183 -4.94 -4.74 -7.42
CA MET A 183 -6.23 -5.37 -7.70
C MET A 183 -6.98 -4.66 -8.83
N ALA A 184 -7.04 -3.33 -8.78
CA ALA A 184 -7.63 -2.50 -9.82
C ALA A 184 -6.95 -2.74 -11.19
N LEU A 185 -5.62 -2.71 -11.23
CA LEU A 185 -4.84 -2.88 -12.45
C LEU A 185 -4.99 -4.29 -13.04
N THR A 186 -4.96 -5.31 -12.19
CA THR A 186 -5.12 -6.71 -12.59
C THR A 186 -6.51 -6.94 -13.20
N ILE A 187 -7.58 -6.51 -12.53
CA ILE A 187 -8.94 -6.69 -13.02
C ILE A 187 -9.17 -5.93 -14.32
N THR A 188 -8.81 -4.64 -14.38
CA THR A 188 -9.03 -3.83 -15.58
C THR A 188 -8.25 -4.37 -16.77
N SER A 189 -6.98 -4.74 -16.58
CA SER A 189 -6.13 -5.27 -17.65
C SER A 189 -6.56 -6.66 -18.12
N THR A 190 -6.93 -7.57 -17.21
CA THR A 190 -7.40 -8.93 -17.59
C THR A 190 -8.74 -8.88 -18.32
N VAL A 191 -9.69 -8.08 -17.84
CA VAL A 191 -11.00 -7.91 -18.50
C VAL A 191 -10.83 -7.23 -19.86
N ASN A 192 -10.00 -6.19 -19.97
CA ASN A 192 -9.72 -5.54 -21.24
C ASN A 192 -9.05 -6.49 -22.24
N ALA A 193 -8.04 -7.25 -21.80
CA ALA A 193 -7.36 -8.22 -22.65
C ALA A 193 -8.35 -9.23 -23.25
N GLN A 194 -9.24 -9.80 -22.44
CA GLN A 194 -10.26 -10.73 -22.92
C GLN A 194 -11.35 -10.04 -23.77
N HIS A 195 -11.77 -8.83 -23.41
CA HIS A 195 -12.81 -8.12 -24.13
C HIS A 195 -12.38 -7.78 -25.57
N ARG A 196 -11.11 -7.40 -25.77
CA ARG A 196 -10.53 -7.14 -27.10
C ARG A 196 -10.50 -8.36 -28.02
N LEU A 197 -10.58 -9.58 -27.45
CA LEU A 197 -10.64 -10.82 -28.25
C LEU A 197 -12.05 -11.11 -28.81
N GLY A 198 -13.07 -10.39 -28.36
CA GLY A 198 -14.45 -10.59 -28.78
C GLY A 198 -14.90 -9.70 -29.93
N VAL A 199 -16.18 -9.85 -30.26
CA VAL A 199 -16.91 -9.05 -31.25
C VAL A 199 -18.19 -8.51 -30.61
N ASP A 200 -18.50 -7.24 -30.89
CA ASP A 200 -19.69 -6.54 -30.39
C ASP A 200 -20.98 -6.95 -31.14
N LEU A 201 -22.14 -6.39 -30.76
CA LEU A 201 -23.40 -6.73 -31.44
C LEU A 201 -23.44 -6.31 -32.91
N ASP A 202 -22.68 -5.28 -33.27
CA ASP A 202 -22.63 -4.71 -34.60
C ASP A 202 -21.61 -5.41 -35.51
N GLY A 203 -20.87 -6.39 -34.96
CA GLY A 203 -19.88 -7.17 -35.70
C GLY A 203 -18.47 -6.57 -35.68
N ASN A 204 -18.23 -5.52 -34.88
CA ASN A 204 -16.92 -4.89 -34.77
C ASN A 204 -16.06 -5.58 -33.69
N ALA A 205 -14.74 -5.52 -33.86
CA ALA A 205 -13.81 -6.02 -32.85
C ALA A 205 -13.98 -5.27 -31.52
N GLY A 206 -13.86 -6.00 -30.42
CA GLY A 206 -13.96 -5.44 -29.07
C GLY A 206 -12.88 -4.41 -28.76
N GLY A 207 -13.28 -3.33 -28.09
CA GLY A 207 -12.36 -2.33 -27.53
C GLY A 207 -11.99 -2.64 -26.08
N ASP A 208 -11.55 -1.61 -25.37
CA ASP A 208 -11.40 -1.65 -23.92
C ASP A 208 -12.75 -1.71 -23.21
N PHE A 209 -12.85 -2.52 -22.16
CA PHE A 209 -14.03 -2.59 -21.30
C PHE A 209 -13.96 -1.50 -20.21
N PHE A 210 -12.78 -1.30 -19.64
CA PHE A 210 -12.40 -0.23 -18.71
C PHE A 210 -11.37 0.69 -19.35
N GLN A 211 -11.36 1.97 -18.99
CA GLN A 211 -10.28 2.86 -19.42
C GLN A 211 -8.92 2.31 -18.92
N PRO A 212 -7.88 2.27 -19.77
CA PRO A 212 -6.54 1.89 -19.33
C PRO A 212 -6.05 2.80 -18.19
N ILE A 213 -5.55 2.19 -17.12
CA ILE A 213 -4.98 2.92 -15.99
C ILE A 213 -3.58 3.43 -16.39
N ALA A 214 -3.34 4.72 -16.22
CA ALA A 214 -2.03 5.31 -16.44
C ALA A 214 -1.16 5.11 -15.19
N LEU A 215 0.00 4.49 -15.37
CA LEU A 215 0.99 4.35 -14.30
C LEU A 215 1.82 5.63 -14.19
N PRO A 216 2.08 6.13 -12.97
CA PRO A 216 2.93 7.31 -12.79
C PRO A 216 4.38 7.01 -13.16
N ASN A 217 5.10 8.05 -13.59
CA ASN A 217 6.55 7.96 -13.74
C ASN A 217 7.21 7.76 -12.38
N ALA A 218 8.37 7.09 -12.38
CA ALA A 218 9.17 6.93 -11.18
C ALA A 218 9.69 8.28 -10.68
N LEU A 219 9.65 8.48 -9.36
CA LEU A 219 10.13 9.67 -8.69
C LEU A 219 11.65 9.65 -8.64
N ALA A 220 12.30 10.62 -9.28
CA ALA A 220 13.75 10.78 -9.24
C ALA A 220 14.20 11.18 -7.83
N ALA A 221 15.28 10.57 -7.33
CA ALA A 221 15.92 11.04 -6.11
C ALA A 221 16.59 12.40 -6.34
N SER A 222 16.59 13.22 -5.30
CA SER A 222 17.15 14.59 -5.32
C SER A 222 18.65 14.64 -5.61
N GLY A 223 19.38 13.56 -5.30
CA GLY A 223 20.81 13.41 -5.60
C GLY A 223 21.15 12.95 -7.02
N ASN A 224 20.15 12.69 -7.87
CA ASN A 224 20.40 12.23 -9.23
C ASN A 224 21.09 13.30 -10.07
N THR A 225 21.96 12.84 -10.95
CA THR A 225 22.73 13.70 -11.87
C THR A 225 22.24 13.58 -13.32
N GLY A 226 21.55 12.49 -13.65
CA GLY A 226 20.90 12.30 -14.94
C GLY A 226 19.56 13.04 -15.06
N SER A 227 19.01 13.00 -16.27
CA SER A 227 17.75 13.65 -16.64
C SER A 227 16.65 12.66 -17.02
N ALA A 228 16.86 11.36 -16.77
CA ALA A 228 15.92 10.32 -17.15
C ALA A 228 14.54 10.51 -16.51
N SER A 229 13.51 10.34 -17.33
CA SER A 229 12.15 10.09 -16.90
C SER A 229 11.83 8.62 -17.18
N ILE A 230 11.45 7.88 -16.14
CA ILE A 230 11.22 6.44 -16.23
C ILE A 230 9.73 6.18 -16.05
N GLY A 231 9.13 5.54 -17.05
CA GLY A 231 7.75 5.09 -17.01
C GLY A 231 7.66 3.57 -16.82
N ALA A 232 6.44 3.12 -16.53
CA ALA A 232 6.10 1.70 -16.49
C ALA A 232 4.83 1.45 -17.28
N SER A 233 4.71 0.25 -17.85
CA SER A 233 3.48 -0.27 -18.43
C SER A 233 3.24 -1.72 -18.01
N VAL A 234 2.00 -2.18 -18.09
CA VAL A 234 1.67 -3.59 -17.77
C VAL A 234 2.00 -4.46 -18.97
N SER A 235 2.90 -5.44 -18.79
CA SER A 235 3.13 -6.51 -19.76
C SER A 235 2.34 -7.78 -19.43
N ASP A 236 2.15 -8.09 -18.15
CA ASP A 236 1.40 -9.28 -17.70
C ASP A 236 0.72 -9.01 -16.36
N ALA A 237 -0.59 -8.75 -16.41
CA ALA A 237 -1.40 -8.46 -15.24
C ALA A 237 -1.40 -9.60 -14.18
N SER A 238 -1.21 -10.85 -14.60
CA SER A 238 -1.23 -12.00 -13.69
C SER A 238 0.02 -12.13 -12.82
N LYS A 239 1.08 -11.40 -13.17
CA LYS A 239 2.38 -11.41 -12.49
C LYS A 239 2.66 -10.16 -11.66
N LEU A 240 1.72 -9.21 -11.62
CA LEU A 240 1.85 -7.98 -10.83
C LEU A 240 2.04 -8.33 -9.36
N ALA A 241 3.05 -7.74 -8.72
CA ALA A 241 3.28 -7.83 -7.27
C ALA A 241 2.89 -6.50 -6.60
N ALA A 242 2.23 -6.55 -5.43
CA ALA A 242 1.76 -5.36 -4.72
C ALA A 242 2.93 -4.65 -4.02
N SER A 243 3.66 -3.84 -4.76
CA SER A 243 4.84 -3.15 -4.24
C SER A 243 5.19 -1.91 -5.02
N SER A 244 5.77 -0.95 -4.31
CA SER A 244 6.66 0.06 -4.87
C SER A 244 8.05 -0.53 -5.14
N TYR A 245 8.82 0.08 -6.04
CA TYR A 245 10.14 -0.40 -6.46
C TYR A 245 11.17 0.70 -6.39
N GLN A 246 12.36 0.40 -5.89
CA GLN A 246 13.53 1.25 -6.00
C GLN A 246 14.38 0.79 -7.18
N LEU A 247 14.68 1.72 -8.07
CA LEU A 247 15.47 1.52 -9.28
C LEU A 247 16.83 2.20 -9.06
N THR A 248 17.93 1.46 -9.16
CA THR A 248 19.29 1.99 -8.98
C THR A 248 20.11 1.71 -10.23
N PHE A 249 20.55 2.77 -10.91
CA PHE A 249 21.33 2.65 -12.15
C PHE A 249 22.81 2.49 -11.84
N GLY A 250 23.44 1.52 -12.51
CA GLY A 250 24.88 1.29 -12.48
C GLY A 250 25.57 1.72 -13.78
N ALA A 251 26.87 1.45 -13.87
CA ALA A 251 27.65 1.72 -15.06
C ALA A 251 27.15 0.92 -16.27
N GLY A 252 27.29 1.48 -17.48
CA GLY A 252 26.88 0.81 -18.72
C GLY A 252 25.36 0.60 -18.87
N GLY A 253 24.54 1.26 -18.04
CA GLY A 253 23.08 1.14 -18.08
C GLY A 253 22.53 -0.07 -17.34
N SER A 254 23.35 -0.79 -16.56
CA SER A 254 22.86 -1.86 -15.69
C SER A 254 21.85 -1.31 -14.69
N LEU A 255 20.83 -2.09 -14.35
CA LEU A 255 19.77 -1.67 -13.43
C LEU A 255 19.60 -2.68 -12.31
N GLN A 256 19.58 -2.21 -11.07
CA GLN A 256 19.13 -2.97 -9.92
C GLN A 256 17.72 -2.52 -9.55
N VAL A 257 16.81 -3.48 -9.36
CA VAL A 257 15.43 -3.23 -8.95
C VAL A 257 15.19 -3.92 -7.61
N THR A 258 14.89 -3.13 -6.58
CA THR A 258 14.51 -3.64 -5.26
C THR A 258 13.01 -3.50 -5.07
N ARG A 259 12.33 -4.62 -4.85
CA ARG A 259 10.92 -4.62 -4.44
C ARG A 259 10.83 -4.19 -2.97
N LEU A 260 10.11 -3.10 -2.69
CA LEU A 260 10.10 -2.50 -1.34
C LEU A 260 9.23 -3.24 -0.32
N SER A 261 8.30 -4.09 -0.76
CA SER A 261 7.46 -4.88 0.14
C SER A 261 8.21 -6.01 0.85
N ASP A 262 9.22 -6.61 0.22
CA ASP A 262 9.96 -7.77 0.74
C ASP A 262 11.50 -7.65 0.63
N GLY A 263 12.01 -6.58 0.01
CA GLY A 263 13.44 -6.37 -0.22
C GLY A 263 14.03 -7.22 -1.33
N GLN A 264 13.23 -7.92 -2.15
CA GLN A 264 13.75 -8.77 -3.21
C GLN A 264 14.51 -7.93 -4.25
N LEU A 265 15.78 -8.26 -4.47
CA LEU A 265 16.66 -7.61 -5.44
C LEU A 265 16.69 -8.37 -6.76
N SER A 266 16.47 -7.67 -7.87
CA SER A 266 16.60 -8.17 -9.24
C SER A 266 17.62 -7.34 -10.01
N ASN A 267 18.57 -8.00 -10.69
CA ASN A 267 19.65 -7.34 -11.43
C ASN A 267 19.47 -7.53 -12.94
N PHE A 268 19.63 -6.44 -13.69
CA PHE A 268 19.54 -6.42 -15.14
C PHE A 268 20.84 -5.86 -15.74
N ALA A 269 21.41 -6.59 -16.69
CA ALA A 269 22.72 -6.27 -17.27
C ALA A 269 22.68 -5.25 -18.42
N GLY A 270 21.51 -5.04 -19.04
CA GLY A 270 21.32 -4.13 -20.18
C GLY A 270 20.47 -2.91 -19.82
N PRO A 271 20.44 -1.89 -20.71
CA PRO A 271 19.60 -0.73 -20.51
C PRO A 271 18.11 -1.11 -20.56
N LEU A 272 17.26 -0.22 -20.05
CA LEU A 272 15.82 -0.30 -20.24
C LEU A 272 15.48 -0.36 -21.76
N PRO A 273 14.44 -1.12 -22.18
CA PRO A 273 13.39 -1.67 -21.33
C PRO A 273 13.73 -3.03 -20.70
N VAL A 274 13.24 -3.24 -19.48
CA VAL A 274 13.29 -4.53 -18.78
C VAL A 274 11.92 -4.89 -18.22
N GLN A 275 11.67 -6.19 -18.02
CA GLN A 275 10.44 -6.67 -17.41
C GLN A 275 10.68 -7.16 -15.99
N ILE A 276 9.79 -6.79 -15.08
CA ILE A 276 9.80 -7.20 -13.67
C ILE A 276 8.35 -7.31 -13.19
N ASP A 277 7.98 -8.43 -12.57
CA ASP A 277 6.67 -8.62 -11.94
C ASP A 277 5.48 -8.16 -12.81
N GLY A 278 5.48 -8.54 -14.10
CA GLY A 278 4.41 -8.17 -15.02
C GLY A 278 4.38 -6.69 -15.46
N LEU A 279 5.38 -5.91 -15.08
CA LEU A 279 5.62 -4.55 -15.54
C LEU A 279 6.74 -4.54 -16.59
N THR A 280 6.65 -3.64 -17.56
CA THR A 280 7.77 -3.22 -18.41
C THR A 280 8.19 -1.83 -18.01
N LEU A 281 9.45 -1.70 -17.58
CA LEU A 281 10.06 -0.42 -17.25
C LEU A 281 10.74 0.14 -18.50
N ALA A 282 10.61 1.44 -18.76
CA ALA A 282 11.21 2.09 -19.92
C ALA A 282 11.64 3.53 -19.60
N ILE A 283 12.73 4.00 -20.22
CA ILE A 283 13.06 5.42 -20.23
C ILE A 283 12.15 6.10 -21.24
N GLY A 284 11.28 7.00 -20.77
CA GLY A 284 10.44 7.81 -21.64
C GLY A 284 11.23 8.95 -22.29
N SER A 285 12.19 9.53 -21.57
CA SER A 285 13.08 10.59 -22.06
C SER A 285 14.32 10.74 -21.17
N GLY A 286 15.33 11.46 -21.67
CA GLY A 286 16.55 11.76 -20.91
C GLY A 286 17.49 10.57 -20.76
N THR A 287 18.51 10.72 -19.91
CA THR A 287 19.52 9.68 -19.64
C THR A 287 19.69 9.50 -18.13
N ALA A 288 19.72 8.24 -17.69
CA ALA A 288 20.07 7.91 -16.30
C ALA A 288 21.59 7.75 -16.22
N ASN A 289 22.20 8.36 -15.21
CA ASN A 289 23.61 8.22 -14.93
C ASN A 289 23.84 7.11 -13.90
N ALA A 290 25.06 6.57 -13.86
CA ALA A 290 25.44 5.62 -12.82
C ALA A 290 25.34 6.28 -11.44
N GLY A 291 24.68 5.62 -10.50
CA GLY A 291 24.37 6.13 -9.16
C GLY A 291 22.99 6.78 -9.05
N ASP A 292 22.31 7.08 -10.17
CA ASP A 292 20.95 7.63 -10.11
C ASP A 292 19.98 6.58 -9.52
N THR A 293 19.07 7.06 -8.67
CA THR A 293 18.02 6.25 -8.06
C THR A 293 16.63 6.82 -8.32
N PHE A 294 15.65 5.95 -8.53
CA PHE A 294 14.26 6.33 -8.75
C PHE A 294 13.33 5.44 -7.93
N THR A 295 12.22 5.99 -7.44
CA THR A 295 11.17 5.22 -6.76
C THR A 295 9.93 5.15 -7.63
N LEU A 296 9.61 3.96 -8.14
CA LEU A 296 8.39 3.70 -8.88
C LEU A 296 7.28 3.27 -7.90
N LYS A 297 6.13 3.94 -7.96
CA LYS A 297 4.92 3.60 -7.19
C LYS A 297 3.77 3.32 -8.14
N PRO A 298 3.76 2.16 -8.82
CA PRO A 298 2.90 1.96 -9.98
C PRO A 298 1.41 1.90 -9.60
N TYR A 299 1.11 1.54 -8.35
CA TYR A 299 -0.26 1.27 -7.89
C TYR A 299 -0.88 2.42 -7.08
N ALA A 300 -0.10 3.46 -6.73
CA ALA A 300 -0.47 4.46 -5.72
C ALA A 300 -1.83 5.13 -5.96
N ASP A 301 -2.17 5.36 -7.24
CA ASP A 301 -3.41 6.02 -7.67
C ASP A 301 -4.26 5.16 -8.62
N ALA A 302 -3.89 3.90 -8.83
CA ALA A 302 -4.49 3.05 -9.86
C ALA A 302 -6.00 2.82 -9.61
N ALA A 303 -6.40 2.61 -8.35
CA ALA A 303 -7.80 2.40 -8.01
C ALA A 303 -8.68 3.64 -8.22
N GLY A 304 -8.11 4.84 -8.06
CA GLY A 304 -8.79 6.11 -8.33
C GLY A 304 -9.08 6.35 -9.81
N GLN A 305 -8.39 5.64 -10.71
CA GLN A 305 -8.54 5.79 -12.16
C GLN A 305 -9.54 4.81 -12.79
N VAL A 306 -10.04 3.83 -12.02
CA VAL A 306 -10.96 2.82 -12.55
C VAL A 306 -12.24 3.49 -13.07
N SER A 307 -12.53 3.27 -14.34
CA SER A 307 -13.73 3.77 -15.02
C SER A 307 -14.10 2.86 -16.19
N ALA A 308 -15.40 2.67 -16.42
CA ALA A 308 -15.87 1.93 -17.59
C ALA A 308 -15.56 2.71 -18.87
N ALA A 309 -15.11 2.01 -19.92
CA ALA A 309 -14.91 2.58 -21.25
C ALA A 309 -16.15 2.40 -22.14
N LEU A 310 -16.99 1.40 -21.85
CA LEU A 310 -18.20 1.13 -22.63
C LEU A 310 -19.32 2.11 -22.27
N THR A 311 -19.82 2.83 -23.26
CA THR A 311 -20.95 3.77 -23.12
C THR A 311 -22.27 3.23 -23.68
N SER A 312 -22.23 2.06 -24.34
CA SER A 312 -23.40 1.44 -24.97
C SER A 312 -23.41 -0.08 -24.73
N PRO A 313 -24.56 -0.69 -24.41
CA PRO A 313 -24.68 -2.14 -24.26
C PRO A 313 -24.34 -2.91 -25.55
N ARG A 314 -24.47 -2.26 -26.73
CA ARG A 314 -24.14 -2.87 -28.02
C ARG A 314 -22.64 -3.10 -28.20
N ALA A 315 -21.82 -2.23 -27.61
CA ALA A 315 -20.36 -2.28 -27.69
C ALA A 315 -19.74 -3.39 -26.82
N LEU A 316 -20.54 -4.09 -26.00
CA LEU A 316 -20.08 -5.24 -25.25
C LEU A 316 -19.72 -6.39 -26.22
N ALA A 317 -18.45 -6.71 -26.29
CA ALA A 317 -17.86 -7.71 -27.18
C ALA A 317 -18.10 -9.13 -26.65
N ALA A 318 -19.36 -9.56 -26.63
CA ALA A 318 -19.78 -10.85 -26.07
C ALA A 318 -19.56 -12.04 -27.02
N ALA A 319 -19.53 -11.79 -28.33
CA ALA A 319 -19.39 -12.85 -29.33
C ALA A 319 -17.93 -13.26 -29.51
N SER A 320 -17.70 -14.52 -29.84
CA SER A 320 -16.42 -14.99 -30.37
C SER A 320 -16.27 -14.52 -31.84
N PRO A 321 -15.07 -14.12 -32.29
CA PRO A 321 -14.80 -13.81 -33.70
C PRO A 321 -14.82 -15.05 -34.60
N VAL A 322 -14.88 -16.24 -34.00
CA VAL A 322 -14.99 -17.52 -34.67
C VAL A 322 -16.26 -18.27 -34.29
N GLU A 323 -16.72 -19.10 -35.22
CA GLU A 323 -17.78 -20.09 -35.02
C GLU A 323 -17.27 -21.48 -35.43
N ALA A 324 -17.85 -22.52 -34.84
CA ALA A 324 -17.54 -23.90 -35.17
C ALA A 324 -18.76 -24.59 -35.76
N ARG A 325 -18.58 -25.31 -36.86
CA ARG A 325 -19.65 -26.01 -37.57
C ARG A 325 -19.28 -27.48 -37.73
N ALA A 326 -20.19 -28.35 -37.31
CA ALA A 326 -20.12 -29.76 -37.69
C ALA A 326 -20.57 -29.92 -39.15
N ALA A 327 -19.87 -30.75 -39.93
CA ALA A 327 -20.33 -31.04 -41.28
C ALA A 327 -21.67 -31.79 -41.25
N THR A 328 -22.54 -31.46 -42.20
CA THR A 328 -23.87 -32.10 -42.36
C THR A 328 -23.77 -33.57 -42.76
N THR A 329 -22.60 -34.01 -43.21
CA THR A 329 -22.28 -35.40 -43.56
C THR A 329 -21.76 -36.22 -42.38
N ASN A 330 -21.60 -35.62 -41.19
CA ASN A 330 -21.16 -36.36 -40.00
C ASN A 330 -22.17 -37.46 -39.66
N THR A 331 -21.65 -38.64 -39.32
CA THR A 331 -22.45 -39.84 -38.98
C THR A 331 -22.33 -40.23 -37.51
N GLY A 332 -21.37 -39.66 -36.78
CA GLY A 332 -21.34 -39.65 -35.32
C GLY A 332 -22.22 -38.55 -34.73
N ASN A 333 -22.22 -38.43 -33.41
CA ASN A 333 -23.01 -37.44 -32.67
C ASN A 333 -22.12 -36.36 -32.02
N VAL A 334 -20.96 -36.07 -32.63
CA VAL A 334 -20.04 -35.03 -32.14
C VAL A 334 -20.69 -33.65 -32.31
N THR A 335 -20.69 -32.86 -31.24
CA THR A 335 -21.27 -31.50 -31.21
C THR A 335 -20.33 -30.52 -30.53
N VAL A 336 -20.48 -29.24 -30.90
CA VAL A 336 -19.76 -28.13 -30.24
C VAL A 336 -20.43 -27.85 -28.91
N SER A 337 -19.69 -28.04 -27.81
CA SER A 337 -20.18 -27.73 -26.46
C SER A 337 -19.79 -26.33 -26.00
N ALA A 338 -18.61 -25.84 -26.40
CA ALA A 338 -18.15 -24.49 -26.11
C ALA A 338 -17.10 -24.06 -27.13
N LEU A 339 -17.08 -22.79 -27.48
CA LEU A 339 -16.05 -22.16 -28.32
C LEU A 339 -15.81 -20.75 -27.79
N ALA A 340 -14.56 -20.40 -27.51
CA ALA A 340 -14.21 -19.09 -27.01
C ALA A 340 -12.83 -18.65 -27.52
N PRO A 341 -12.62 -17.34 -27.77
CA PRO A 341 -11.29 -16.83 -28.03
C PRO A 341 -10.49 -16.79 -26.71
N SER A 342 -9.22 -17.17 -26.76
CA SER A 342 -8.36 -17.32 -25.57
C SER A 342 -7.05 -16.54 -25.66
N ALA A 343 -6.59 -16.19 -26.85
CA ALA A 343 -5.41 -15.36 -27.06
C ALA A 343 -5.45 -14.63 -28.39
N ALA A 344 -4.78 -13.49 -28.47
CA ALA A 344 -4.56 -12.81 -29.75
C ALA A 344 -3.72 -13.68 -30.67
N ASN A 345 -4.16 -13.86 -31.91
CA ASN A 345 -3.44 -14.63 -32.92
C ASN A 345 -3.78 -14.09 -34.31
N ALA A 346 -2.78 -13.92 -35.17
CA ALA A 346 -2.98 -13.42 -36.53
C ALA A 346 -3.87 -14.34 -37.39
N ASN A 347 -3.90 -15.64 -37.07
CA ASN A 347 -4.69 -16.66 -37.77
C ASN A 347 -5.99 -17.02 -37.03
N LEU A 348 -6.43 -16.21 -36.04
CA LEU A 348 -7.59 -16.53 -35.20
C LEU A 348 -8.84 -16.88 -36.00
N THR A 349 -9.13 -16.13 -37.07
CA THR A 349 -10.31 -16.30 -37.92
C THR A 349 -10.07 -17.17 -39.16
N ALA A 350 -8.85 -17.66 -39.36
CA ALA A 350 -8.54 -18.52 -40.51
C ALA A 350 -9.20 -19.90 -40.35
N PRO A 351 -9.72 -20.50 -41.44
CA PRO A 351 -10.44 -21.75 -41.35
C PRO A 351 -9.52 -22.91 -40.96
N VAL A 352 -9.98 -23.70 -39.98
CA VAL A 352 -9.31 -24.88 -39.45
C VAL A 352 -10.31 -26.02 -39.37
N THR A 353 -9.96 -27.17 -39.93
CA THR A 353 -10.81 -28.36 -39.93
C THR A 353 -10.18 -29.47 -39.10
N LEU A 354 -10.94 -29.93 -38.10
CA LEU A 354 -10.66 -31.12 -37.31
C LEU A 354 -11.32 -32.30 -38.01
N SER A 355 -10.53 -33.29 -38.45
CA SER A 355 -11.01 -34.47 -39.15
C SER A 355 -10.80 -35.72 -38.30
N PHE A 356 -11.88 -36.40 -37.93
CA PHE A 356 -11.80 -37.62 -37.11
C PHE A 356 -11.42 -38.81 -37.99
N THR A 357 -10.21 -39.34 -37.80
CA THR A 357 -9.64 -40.41 -38.63
C THR A 357 -9.84 -41.81 -38.05
N ALA A 358 -10.03 -41.91 -36.73
CA ALA A 358 -10.34 -43.15 -36.02
C ALA A 358 -11.21 -42.86 -34.78
N ALA A 359 -11.68 -43.91 -34.11
CA ALA A 359 -12.39 -43.77 -32.84
C ALA A 359 -11.47 -43.13 -31.79
N GLY A 360 -11.74 -41.88 -31.42
CA GLY A 360 -10.99 -41.17 -30.37
C GLY A 360 -9.73 -40.45 -30.84
N THR A 361 -9.52 -40.22 -32.15
CA THR A 361 -8.44 -39.35 -32.65
C THR A 361 -8.91 -38.43 -33.76
N PHE A 362 -8.27 -37.27 -33.89
CA PHE A 362 -8.48 -36.32 -34.98
C PHE A 362 -7.18 -35.72 -35.50
N ASP A 363 -7.21 -35.31 -36.76
CA ASP A 363 -6.17 -34.53 -37.41
C ASP A 363 -6.62 -33.08 -37.55
N VAL A 364 -5.69 -32.14 -37.47
CA VAL A 364 -5.94 -30.71 -37.67
C VAL A 364 -5.36 -30.28 -39.01
N SER A 365 -6.18 -29.63 -39.83
CA SER A 365 -5.78 -29.06 -41.11
C SER A 365 -6.24 -27.62 -41.24
N GLY A 366 -5.46 -26.78 -41.94
CA GLY A 366 -5.78 -25.37 -42.16
C GLY A 366 -4.58 -24.45 -41.99
N THR A 367 -4.85 -23.15 -41.92
CA THR A 367 -3.84 -22.12 -41.65
C THR A 367 -3.47 -22.14 -40.18
N GLY A 368 -2.18 -22.24 -39.85
CA GLY A 368 -1.69 -22.26 -38.47
C GLY A 368 -0.39 -23.06 -38.37
N THR A 369 0.21 -23.10 -37.18
CA THR A 369 1.47 -23.80 -36.94
C THR A 369 1.23 -25.24 -36.49
N GLY A 370 1.89 -26.19 -37.14
CA GLY A 370 2.02 -27.58 -36.69
C GLY A 370 1.05 -28.59 -37.30
N ASN A 371 -0.21 -28.22 -37.58
CA ASN A 371 -1.25 -29.10 -38.16
C ASN A 371 -1.15 -30.56 -37.66
N PRO A 372 -1.27 -30.79 -36.34
CA PRO A 372 -0.97 -32.09 -35.75
C PRO A 372 -1.93 -33.18 -36.25
N THR A 373 -1.41 -34.40 -36.33
CA THR A 373 -2.16 -35.62 -36.71
C THR A 373 -2.21 -36.59 -35.55
N GLY A 374 -3.25 -37.42 -35.49
CA GLY A 374 -3.43 -38.43 -34.45
C GLY A 374 -3.65 -37.85 -33.05
N VAL A 375 -4.20 -36.63 -32.94
CA VAL A 375 -4.48 -35.99 -31.66
C VAL A 375 -5.58 -36.76 -30.94
N ALA A 376 -5.34 -37.15 -29.68
CA ALA A 376 -6.34 -37.84 -28.89
C ALA A 376 -7.57 -36.97 -28.64
N TYR A 377 -8.75 -37.52 -28.89
CA TYR A 377 -10.04 -36.94 -28.57
C TYR A 377 -10.62 -37.57 -27.31
N ALA A 378 -11.00 -36.72 -26.35
CA ALA A 378 -11.85 -37.09 -25.26
C ALA A 378 -12.99 -36.08 -25.12
N ALA A 379 -14.22 -36.56 -25.03
CA ALA A 379 -15.39 -35.71 -24.89
C ALA A 379 -15.26 -34.80 -23.65
N GLY A 380 -15.51 -33.51 -23.84
CA GLY A 380 -15.39 -32.50 -22.79
C GLY A 380 -13.97 -31.95 -22.59
N GLN A 381 -12.94 -32.51 -23.22
CA GLN A 381 -11.61 -31.90 -23.21
C GLN A 381 -11.55 -30.71 -24.16
N SER A 382 -10.82 -29.67 -23.74
CA SER A 382 -10.61 -28.47 -24.55
C SER A 382 -9.49 -28.69 -25.57
N ILE A 383 -9.73 -28.22 -26.79
CA ILE A 383 -8.80 -28.23 -27.91
C ILE A 383 -8.40 -26.78 -28.17
N SER A 384 -7.13 -26.46 -28.07
CA SER A 384 -6.59 -25.11 -28.26
C SER A 384 -5.84 -25.01 -29.59
N TYR A 385 -6.22 -24.08 -30.45
CA TYR A 385 -5.55 -23.82 -31.72
C TYR A 385 -5.79 -22.38 -32.19
N ASN A 386 -4.83 -21.76 -32.87
CA ASN A 386 -4.92 -20.37 -33.37
C ASN A 386 -5.50 -19.33 -32.38
N GLY A 387 -5.29 -19.47 -31.08
CA GLY A 387 -5.79 -18.52 -30.07
C GLY A 387 -7.28 -18.66 -29.73
N TRP A 388 -7.95 -19.73 -30.14
CA TRP A 388 -9.27 -20.12 -29.64
C TRP A 388 -9.19 -21.46 -28.89
N THR A 389 -10.21 -21.70 -28.06
CA THR A 389 -10.44 -22.96 -27.34
C THR A 389 -11.80 -23.51 -27.73
N LEU A 390 -11.83 -24.78 -28.15
CA LEU A 390 -13.01 -25.52 -28.57
C LEU A 390 -13.21 -26.73 -27.68
N THR A 391 -14.40 -26.90 -27.11
CA THR A 391 -14.77 -28.10 -26.36
C THR A 391 -15.88 -28.81 -27.11
N LEU A 392 -15.66 -30.09 -27.41
CA LEU A 392 -16.61 -30.93 -28.13
C LEU A 392 -17.18 -32.00 -27.20
N LYS A 393 -18.43 -32.42 -27.43
CA LYS A 393 -19.07 -33.56 -26.75
C LYS A 393 -19.53 -34.59 -27.78
N GLY A 394 -19.86 -35.78 -27.31
CA GLY A 394 -20.34 -36.89 -28.14
C GLY A 394 -19.21 -37.84 -28.55
N THR A 395 -19.52 -38.69 -29.52
CA THR A 395 -18.66 -39.75 -30.03
C THR A 395 -18.54 -39.61 -31.55
N PRO A 396 -17.43 -39.06 -32.04
CA PRO A 396 -17.19 -38.93 -33.48
C PRO A 396 -16.96 -40.31 -34.10
N LYS A 397 -17.34 -40.45 -35.37
CA LYS A 397 -16.98 -41.58 -36.22
C LYS A 397 -15.89 -41.19 -37.22
N PRO A 398 -15.13 -42.17 -37.76
CA PRO A 398 -14.20 -41.90 -38.85
C PRO A 398 -14.91 -41.20 -40.01
N GLY A 399 -14.33 -40.08 -40.48
CA GLY A 399 -14.91 -39.22 -41.52
C GLY A 399 -15.73 -38.05 -41.01
N ASP A 400 -16.03 -37.97 -39.71
CA ASP A 400 -16.67 -36.78 -39.12
C ASP A 400 -15.69 -35.59 -39.15
N THR A 401 -16.21 -34.39 -39.33
CA THR A 401 -15.42 -33.15 -39.32
C THR A 401 -16.09 -32.03 -38.54
N ILE A 402 -15.26 -31.19 -37.89
CA ILE A 402 -15.66 -29.90 -37.32
C ILE A 402 -14.76 -28.83 -37.93
N THR A 403 -15.35 -27.79 -38.52
CA THR A 403 -14.61 -26.63 -39.05
C THR A 403 -14.82 -25.43 -38.14
N VAL A 404 -13.71 -24.88 -37.64
CA VAL A 404 -13.68 -23.56 -36.99
C VAL A 404 -13.30 -22.53 -38.05
N GLN A 405 -14.05 -21.44 -38.13
CA GLN A 405 -13.86 -20.39 -39.14
C GLN A 405 -14.30 -19.04 -38.58
N ALA A 406 -14.06 -17.96 -39.33
CA ALA A 406 -14.61 -16.64 -39.03
C ALA A 406 -16.12 -16.71 -38.79
N MET A 407 -16.59 -16.03 -37.75
CA MET A 407 -18.02 -15.90 -37.46
C MET A 407 -18.76 -15.31 -38.66
N THR A 408 -19.90 -15.90 -39.02
CA THR A 408 -20.70 -15.37 -40.13
C THR A 408 -21.28 -14.01 -39.76
N ALA A 409 -21.29 -13.08 -40.72
CA ALA A 409 -21.85 -11.75 -40.53
C ALA A 409 -23.31 -11.84 -40.05
N GLY A 410 -23.64 -11.09 -38.99
CA GLY A 410 -24.98 -11.10 -38.39
C GLY A 410 -25.23 -12.19 -37.34
N HIS A 411 -24.28 -13.10 -37.06
CA HIS A 411 -24.41 -14.08 -35.97
C HIS A 411 -23.88 -13.60 -34.60
N SER A 412 -23.43 -12.35 -34.48
CA SER A 412 -22.94 -11.76 -33.22
C SER A 412 -23.97 -11.82 -32.10
N ASN A 413 -25.26 -11.72 -32.41
CA ASN A 413 -26.37 -11.81 -31.45
C ASN A 413 -26.71 -13.25 -31.02
N LEU A 414 -26.15 -14.26 -31.68
CA LEU A 414 -26.36 -15.69 -31.37
C LEU A 414 -25.11 -16.34 -30.75
N ASN A 415 -24.00 -15.61 -30.69
CA ASN A 415 -22.71 -16.10 -30.22
C ASN A 415 -22.35 -15.47 -28.87
N ALA A 416 -21.98 -16.30 -27.90
CA ALA A 416 -21.65 -15.89 -26.53
C ALA A 416 -20.26 -16.36 -26.07
N GLY A 417 -19.41 -16.76 -27.01
CA GLY A 417 -18.12 -17.39 -26.69
C GLY A 417 -17.24 -16.47 -25.83
N ASN A 418 -17.18 -15.18 -26.16
CA ASN A 418 -16.37 -14.24 -25.40
C ASN A 418 -17.03 -13.83 -24.07
N ALA A 419 -18.36 -13.75 -23.99
CA ALA A 419 -19.05 -13.54 -22.72
C ALA A 419 -18.79 -14.68 -21.72
N THR A 420 -18.73 -15.92 -22.22
CA THR A 420 -18.36 -17.10 -21.41
C THR A 420 -16.90 -17.03 -20.95
N ALA A 421 -15.98 -16.60 -21.83
CA ALA A 421 -14.57 -16.40 -21.46
C ALA A 421 -14.39 -15.29 -20.42
N LEU A 422 -15.08 -14.15 -20.59
CA LEU A 422 -15.10 -13.06 -19.62
C LEU A 422 -15.67 -13.53 -18.27
N LEU A 423 -16.75 -14.31 -18.27
CA LEU A 423 -17.29 -14.91 -17.04
C LEU A 423 -16.25 -15.83 -16.37
N GLY A 424 -15.51 -16.60 -17.16
CA GLY A 424 -14.44 -17.49 -16.70
C GLY A 424 -13.27 -16.79 -16.03
N LEU A 425 -13.05 -15.48 -16.28
CA LEU A 425 -12.01 -14.70 -15.59
C LEU A 425 -12.20 -14.65 -14.07
N ARG A 426 -13.43 -14.87 -13.58
CA ARG A 426 -13.72 -14.94 -12.14
C ARG A 426 -12.89 -16.03 -11.45
N ASP A 427 -12.74 -17.16 -12.13
CA ASP A 427 -12.11 -18.37 -11.61
C ASP A 427 -10.66 -18.51 -12.13
N ALA A 428 -10.20 -17.56 -12.95
CA ALA A 428 -8.85 -17.57 -13.51
C ALA A 428 -7.80 -17.21 -12.46
N ALA A 429 -6.70 -17.97 -12.45
CA ALA A 429 -5.56 -17.78 -11.57
C ALA A 429 -4.74 -16.53 -11.93
N VAL A 430 -5.25 -15.34 -11.59
CA VAL A 430 -4.63 -14.05 -11.96
C VAL A 430 -4.02 -13.31 -10.75
N PHE A 431 -4.12 -13.86 -9.54
CA PHE A 431 -3.49 -13.32 -8.33
C PHE A 431 -2.64 -14.40 -7.66
N ASP A 432 -1.33 -14.41 -7.89
CA ASP A 432 -0.39 -15.34 -7.25
C ASP A 432 -0.79 -16.82 -7.40
N GLY A 433 -1.34 -17.17 -8.57
CA GLY A 433 -1.85 -18.52 -8.86
C GLY A 433 -3.26 -18.80 -8.32
N ALA A 434 -3.93 -17.81 -7.74
CA ALA A 434 -5.28 -17.90 -7.19
C ALA A 434 -6.31 -17.04 -7.95
N PRO A 435 -7.61 -17.34 -7.83
CA PRO A 435 -8.70 -16.55 -8.39
C PRO A 435 -8.80 -15.13 -7.84
N MET A 436 -9.57 -14.27 -8.52
CA MET A 436 -9.79 -12.88 -8.12
C MET A 436 -10.41 -12.74 -6.71
N SER A 437 -11.29 -13.66 -6.31
CA SER A 437 -11.89 -13.68 -4.97
C SER A 437 -10.86 -13.85 -3.86
N ASP A 438 -9.85 -14.69 -4.12
CA ASP A 438 -8.84 -15.07 -3.15
C ASP A 438 -7.81 -13.94 -3.02
N GLY A 439 -7.51 -13.26 -4.13
CA GLY A 439 -6.74 -12.00 -4.11
C GLY A 439 -7.39 -10.92 -3.23
N TYR A 440 -8.71 -10.72 -3.34
CA TYR A 440 -9.43 -9.78 -2.46
C TYR A 440 -9.42 -10.22 -0.99
N ALA A 441 -9.62 -11.50 -0.71
CA ALA A 441 -9.55 -12.04 0.65
C ALA A 441 -8.15 -11.88 1.26
N SER A 442 -7.09 -12.11 0.46
CA SER A 442 -5.69 -11.91 0.87
C SER A 442 -5.40 -10.44 1.22
N LEU A 443 -5.85 -9.49 0.38
CA LEU A 443 -5.75 -8.06 0.68
C LEU A 443 -6.39 -7.73 2.04
N MET A 444 -7.61 -8.22 2.28
CA MET A 444 -8.31 -7.94 3.53
C MET A 444 -7.65 -8.61 4.74
N ALA A 445 -7.12 -9.81 4.57
CA ALA A 445 -6.35 -10.49 5.60
C ALA A 445 -5.08 -9.71 5.97
N GLN A 446 -4.33 -9.20 4.98
CA GLN A 446 -3.10 -8.44 5.22
C GLN A 446 -3.36 -7.14 6.00
N VAL A 447 -4.37 -6.37 5.60
CA VAL A 447 -4.79 -5.16 6.33
C VAL A 447 -5.27 -5.52 7.74
N GLY A 448 -6.05 -6.60 7.89
CA GLY A 448 -6.54 -7.09 9.17
C GLY A 448 -5.42 -7.50 10.13
N VAL A 449 -4.44 -8.27 9.66
CA VAL A 449 -3.28 -8.71 10.45
C VAL A 449 -2.45 -7.51 10.93
N ARG A 450 -2.22 -6.51 10.06
CA ARG A 450 -1.50 -5.28 10.45
C ARG A 450 -2.25 -4.49 11.51
N SER A 451 -3.55 -4.29 11.31
CA SER A 451 -4.38 -3.58 12.29
C SER A 451 -4.38 -4.30 13.65
N GLN A 452 -4.57 -5.62 13.65
CA GLN A 452 -4.54 -6.43 14.86
C GLN A 452 -3.16 -6.39 15.55
N SER A 453 -2.07 -6.46 14.79
CA SER A 453 -0.71 -6.36 15.32
C SER A 453 -0.45 -4.98 15.94
N ALA A 454 -0.92 -3.91 15.30
CA ALA A 454 -0.79 -2.55 15.82
C ALA A 454 -1.61 -2.35 17.11
N GLN A 455 -2.85 -2.86 17.17
CA GLN A 455 -3.68 -2.83 18.38
C GLN A 455 -3.04 -3.62 19.54
N TYR A 456 -2.48 -4.79 19.25
CA TYR A 456 -1.78 -5.59 20.26
C TYR A 456 -0.54 -4.87 20.81
N ALA A 457 0.29 -4.31 19.93
CA ALA A 457 1.46 -3.53 20.32
C ALA A 457 1.09 -2.27 21.14
N ALA A 458 -0.01 -1.60 20.78
CA ALA A 458 -0.54 -0.47 21.53
C ALA A 458 -0.97 -0.88 22.95
N GLY A 459 -1.71 -1.97 23.09
CA GLY A 459 -2.16 -2.46 24.41
C GLY A 459 -1.00 -2.89 25.33
N ILE A 460 0.06 -3.49 24.78
CA ILE A 460 1.30 -3.76 25.53
C ILE A 460 1.94 -2.45 25.99
N SER A 461 2.10 -1.49 25.08
CA SER A 461 2.76 -0.21 25.38
C SER A 461 2.00 0.57 26.45
N GLU A 462 0.68 0.58 26.38
CA GLU A 462 -0.20 1.19 27.39
C GLU A 462 -0.03 0.52 28.76
N SER A 463 -0.06 -0.81 28.81
CA SER A 463 0.13 -1.57 30.06
C SER A 463 1.48 -1.28 30.71
N ILE A 464 2.56 -1.21 29.92
CA ILE A 464 3.89 -0.86 30.40
C ILE A 464 3.90 0.57 30.94
N ALA A 465 3.32 1.53 30.20
CA ALA A 465 3.25 2.92 30.62
C ALA A 465 2.49 3.09 31.95
N THR A 466 1.35 2.42 32.12
CA THR A 466 0.57 2.44 33.37
C THR A 466 1.34 1.86 34.56
N ASN A 467 2.04 0.75 34.37
CA ASN A 467 2.85 0.14 35.42
C ASN A 467 4.04 1.03 35.83
N LEU A 468 4.68 1.67 34.86
CA LEU A 468 5.78 2.61 35.11
C LEU A 468 5.30 3.89 35.80
N GLU A 469 4.14 4.43 35.42
CA GLU A 469 3.55 5.58 36.09
C GLU A 469 3.21 5.25 37.55
N THR A 470 2.61 4.08 37.81
CA THR A 470 2.32 3.60 39.17
C THR A 470 3.59 3.42 39.99
N SER A 471 4.64 2.88 39.38
CA SER A 471 5.94 2.73 40.04
C SER A 471 6.55 4.10 40.36
N ARG A 472 6.49 5.07 39.43
CA ARG A 472 6.98 6.43 39.69
C ARG A 472 6.21 7.11 40.80
N THR A 473 4.88 7.06 40.80
CA THR A 473 4.07 7.70 41.84
C THR A 473 4.24 7.03 43.20
N SER A 474 4.58 5.73 43.25
CA SER A 474 4.90 5.05 44.52
C SER A 474 6.22 5.52 45.16
N VAL A 475 7.21 5.91 44.34
CA VAL A 475 8.51 6.44 44.82
C VAL A 475 8.43 7.95 45.07
N SER A 476 7.68 8.67 44.24
CA SER A 476 7.49 10.13 44.31
C SER A 476 6.35 10.55 45.24
N GLY A 477 5.57 9.60 45.76
CA GLY A 477 4.46 9.85 46.65
C GLY A 477 4.96 10.32 48.01
N VAL A 478 4.45 11.45 48.50
CA VAL A 478 4.71 11.91 49.86
C VAL A 478 4.08 10.90 50.82
N ASN A 479 4.90 10.19 51.58
CA ASN A 479 4.41 9.37 52.67
C ASN A 479 3.88 10.30 53.77
N LEU A 480 2.56 10.49 53.81
CA LEU A 480 1.90 11.39 54.76
C LEU A 480 2.21 11.03 56.21
N ASP A 481 2.51 9.76 56.51
CA ASP A 481 2.91 9.34 57.86
C ASP A 481 4.33 9.80 58.20
N GLU A 482 5.23 9.83 57.22
CA GLU A 482 6.60 10.31 57.39
C GLU A 482 6.67 11.84 57.44
N GLU A 483 5.89 12.54 56.62
CA GLU A 483 5.75 14.00 56.74
C GLU A 483 4.98 14.41 57.99
N ALA A 484 3.98 13.65 58.45
CA ALA A 484 3.33 13.87 59.73
C ALA A 484 4.30 13.65 60.90
N ALA A 485 5.16 12.63 60.84
CA ALA A 485 6.20 12.39 61.84
C ALA A 485 7.23 13.52 61.88
N LYS A 486 7.70 14.00 60.72
CA LYS A 486 8.58 15.19 60.63
C LYS A 486 7.89 16.46 61.11
N LEU A 487 6.62 16.66 60.79
CA LEU A 487 5.82 17.78 61.30
C LEU A 487 5.71 17.74 62.83
N LEU A 488 5.42 16.57 63.41
CA LEU A 488 5.39 16.39 64.87
C LEU A 488 6.78 16.63 65.49
N GLN A 489 7.84 16.18 64.83
CA GLN A 489 9.21 16.42 65.27
C GLN A 489 9.55 17.92 65.24
N TYR A 490 9.20 18.64 64.17
CA TYR A 490 9.40 20.08 64.06
C TYR A 490 8.54 20.86 65.06
N GLN A 491 7.30 20.43 65.32
CA GLN A 491 6.45 21.00 66.36
C GLN A 491 7.05 20.79 67.76
N GLN A 492 7.56 19.59 68.06
CA GLN A 492 8.22 19.30 69.33
C GLN A 492 9.54 20.08 69.49
N ALA A 493 10.35 20.18 68.43
CA ALA A 493 11.58 20.97 68.43
C ALA A 493 11.28 22.47 68.62
N TYR A 494 10.22 22.99 68.00
CA TYR A 494 9.77 24.36 68.17
C TYR A 494 9.26 24.62 69.60
N GLN A 495 8.45 23.71 70.16
CA GLN A 495 7.99 23.81 71.55
C GLN A 495 9.14 23.71 72.57
N ALA A 496 10.12 22.85 72.32
CA ALA A 496 11.32 22.74 73.16
C ALA A 496 12.17 24.02 73.08
N SER A 497 12.33 24.58 71.89
CA SER A 497 13.04 25.85 71.68
C SER A 497 12.31 27.02 72.35
N ALA A 498 10.99 27.07 72.27
CA ALA A 498 10.18 28.07 72.97
C ALA A 498 10.30 27.96 74.50
N LYS A 499 10.30 26.74 75.05
CA LYS A 499 10.55 26.53 76.50
C LYS A 499 11.96 26.93 76.91
N MET A 500 12.98 26.64 76.09
CA MET A 500 14.36 27.10 76.34
C MET A 500 14.44 28.63 76.38
N ILE A 501 13.76 29.32 75.46
CA ILE A 501 13.67 30.79 75.46
C ILE A 501 12.96 31.30 76.72
N GLN A 502 11.87 30.65 77.13
CA GLN A 502 11.13 31.03 78.34
C GLN A 502 11.94 30.80 79.63
N ILE A 503 12.72 29.72 79.70
CA ILE A 503 13.65 29.46 80.80
C ILE A 503 14.78 30.49 80.79
N ALA A 504 15.33 30.84 79.63
CA ALA A 504 16.34 31.88 79.49
C ALA A 504 15.81 33.27 79.91
N GLN A 505 14.56 33.61 79.56
CA GLN A 505 13.88 34.82 80.03
C GLN A 505 13.68 34.79 81.55
N ASN A 506 13.22 33.68 82.13
CA ASN A 506 13.08 33.55 83.58
C ASN A 506 14.42 33.68 84.31
N ILE A 507 15.51 33.12 83.76
CA ILE A 507 16.87 33.29 84.33
C ILE A 507 17.30 34.75 84.23
N PHE A 508 17.05 35.41 83.09
CA PHE A 508 17.33 36.85 82.93
C PHE A 508 16.55 37.71 83.92
N ASP A 509 15.25 37.46 84.11
CA ASP A 509 14.40 38.19 85.04
C ASP A 509 14.79 37.92 86.50
N THR A 510 15.20 36.70 86.83
CA THR A 510 15.68 36.34 88.19
C THR A 510 17.03 37.02 88.49
N LEU A 511 17.91 37.15 87.49
CA LEU A 511 19.17 37.90 87.61
C LEU A 511 18.93 39.41 87.71
N LEU A 512 17.92 39.94 87.02
CA LEU A 512 17.52 41.36 87.09
C LEU A 512 16.80 41.73 88.39
N GLN A 513 16.06 40.81 89.02
CA GLN A 513 15.46 41.02 90.35
C GLN A 513 16.44 40.76 91.51
N GLY A 514 17.56 40.10 91.23
CA GLY A 514 18.64 39.82 92.20
C GLY A 514 19.75 40.89 92.25
N MET A 515 19.65 41.93 91.41
CA MET A 515 20.44 43.17 91.48
C MET A 515 19.58 44.27 92.08
#